data_AF-A0A2J7YV47-F1
#
_entry.id   AF-A0A2J7YV47-F1
#
_cell.length_a   1.000
_cell.length_b   1.000
_cell.length_c   1.000
_cell.angle_alpha   90.00
_cell.angle_beta   90.00
_cell.angle_gamma   90.00
#
_symmetry.space_group_name_H-M   'P 1'
#
loop_
_entity.id
_entity.type
_entity.pdbx_description
1 polymer ?
#
loop_
_entity_poly.entity_id
_entity_poly.type
_entity_poly.pdbx_seq_one_letter_code
_entity_poly.pdbx_strand_id
1 'polypeptide(L)'
;MKAVAGALGYGPAGRGGRTLGLAVTAHGQSAWDFASVPYFARAISAATVAAHRRGYALMAMPAGPAEHIWRTLPAAGVVVLDSPPSDPVVRLLRARGLPLVFDGRPGDLRARETWVDNDHEAMTRHVLEHLAGQGAERIALIAGPTQEYYSRASATAYRRWCSRTGVRPCVVPFDADDDTGRGLDALLTGEGGPDAVFGLYDPCGRQVLEAAARCGLSVPEDLMVVCGSEDPAYGRTVPPVSTVSLGPEQAGTAAVDALVSLVEDPPHTPPPVVIGTRLEVRASSMRRGRRDGA
;
A
#
# COMPACT_ATOMS: atom_id res chain seq x y z
N MET A 1 -49.08 2.02 -7.37
CA MET A 1 -47.87 2.85 -7.60
C MET A 1 -46.55 2.13 -7.38
N LYS A 2 -46.31 1.39 -6.27
CA LYS A 2 -45.02 0.67 -6.05
C LYS A 2 -44.63 -0.34 -7.13
N ALA A 3 -45.60 -1.06 -7.71
CA ALA A 3 -45.35 -2.04 -8.77
C ALA A 3 -44.92 -1.42 -10.12
N VAL A 4 -45.32 -0.17 -10.39
CA VAL A 4 -44.97 0.54 -11.63
C VAL A 4 -43.59 1.21 -11.51
N ALA A 5 -43.23 1.69 -10.32
CA ALA A 5 -41.90 2.26 -10.05
C ALA A 5 -40.78 1.22 -10.26
N GLY A 6 -40.99 -0.03 -9.81
CA GLY A 6 -40.05 -1.13 -10.05
C GLY A 6 -39.87 -1.50 -11.52
N ALA A 7 -40.92 -1.39 -12.34
CA ALA A 7 -40.88 -1.68 -13.78
C ALA A 7 -40.18 -0.60 -14.62
N LEU A 8 -40.03 0.62 -14.08
CA LEU A 8 -39.37 1.76 -14.70
C LEU A 8 -37.95 2.02 -14.14
N GLY A 9 -37.42 1.12 -13.30
CA GLY A 9 -36.11 1.26 -12.67
C GLY A 9 -36.03 2.28 -11.53
N TYR A 10 -37.17 2.81 -11.06
CA TYR A 10 -37.22 3.69 -9.90
C TYR A 10 -37.31 2.89 -8.60
N GLY A 11 -36.16 2.72 -7.94
CA GLY A 11 -36.09 2.24 -6.57
C GLY A 11 -36.58 3.30 -5.57
N PRO A 12 -37.08 2.91 -4.38
CA PRO A 12 -37.45 3.87 -3.34
C PRO A 12 -36.23 4.72 -2.94
N ALA A 13 -36.40 6.04 -2.87
CA ALA A 13 -35.43 6.95 -2.26
C ALA A 13 -35.40 6.69 -0.74
N GLY A 14 -34.68 5.66 -0.34
CA GLY A 14 -34.35 5.39 1.06
C GLY A 14 -33.49 6.54 1.60
N ARG A 15 -33.83 7.03 2.79
CA ARG A 15 -33.02 7.99 3.54
C ARG A 15 -31.68 7.33 3.86
N GLY A 16 -30.67 7.61 3.03
CA GLY A 16 -29.34 6.99 3.04
C GLY A 16 -28.97 6.61 1.61
N GLY A 17 -28.27 7.48 0.88
CA GLY A 17 -27.93 7.24 -0.53
C GLY A 17 -27.16 5.93 -0.73
N ARG A 18 -27.41 5.22 -1.82
CA ARG A 18 -26.66 4.00 -2.20
C ARG A 18 -25.30 4.33 -2.82
N THR A 19 -24.57 5.25 -2.19
CA THR A 19 -23.27 5.75 -2.63
C THR A 19 -22.30 5.66 -1.47
N LEU A 20 -21.19 4.94 -1.68
CA LEU A 20 -20.04 4.91 -0.79
C LEU A 20 -18.97 5.85 -1.33
N GLY A 21 -18.23 6.52 -0.44
CA GLY A 21 -17.07 7.31 -0.83
C GLY A 21 -15.78 6.50 -0.77
N LEU A 22 -14.81 6.84 -1.61
CA LEU A 22 -13.43 6.37 -1.53
C LEU A 22 -12.48 7.56 -1.64
N ALA A 23 -11.51 7.63 -0.72
CA ALA A 23 -10.57 8.74 -0.61
C ALA A 23 -9.15 8.24 -0.40
N VAL A 24 -8.16 8.87 -1.05
CA VAL A 24 -6.74 8.66 -0.76
C VAL A 24 -6.20 9.97 -0.18
N THR A 25 -5.83 9.98 1.10
CA THR A 25 -5.59 11.24 1.84
C THR A 25 -4.13 11.49 2.21
N ALA A 26 -3.24 10.49 2.11
CA ALA A 26 -1.77 10.64 2.26
C ALA A 26 -1.19 11.78 1.41
N HIS A 27 -1.85 12.10 0.31
CA HIS A 27 -1.36 13.01 -0.71
C HIS A 27 -2.34 14.15 -0.99
N GLY A 28 -2.98 14.67 0.06
CA GLY A 28 -4.09 15.64 -0.03
C GLY A 28 -3.81 16.99 -0.71
N GLN A 29 -2.69 17.15 -1.41
CA GLN A 29 -2.37 18.31 -2.25
C GLN A 29 -2.33 17.96 -3.76
N SER A 30 -2.31 16.68 -4.15
CA SER A 30 -2.18 16.29 -5.56
C SER A 30 -3.55 16.07 -6.22
N ALA A 31 -3.60 16.26 -7.54
CA ALA A 31 -4.67 15.71 -8.37
C ALA A 31 -4.73 14.18 -8.18
N TRP A 32 -5.80 13.51 -8.65
CA TRP A 32 -6.07 12.06 -8.54
C TRP A 32 -5.02 11.13 -9.21
N ASP A 33 -3.75 11.51 -9.23
CA ASP A 33 -2.60 10.80 -9.78
C ASP A 33 -2.37 9.43 -9.11
N PHE A 34 -2.94 9.18 -7.92
CA PHE A 34 -2.90 7.85 -7.28
C PHE A 34 -3.52 6.75 -8.15
N ALA A 35 -4.45 7.10 -9.06
CA ALA A 35 -4.98 6.12 -10.01
C ALA A 35 -3.93 5.60 -11.00
N SER A 36 -2.79 6.28 -11.15
CA SER A 36 -1.64 5.79 -11.93
C SER A 36 -0.78 4.79 -11.15
N VAL A 37 -0.88 4.75 -9.82
CA VAL A 37 -0.20 3.79 -8.97
C VAL A 37 -0.92 2.44 -9.02
N PRO A 38 -0.26 1.34 -9.41
CA PRO A 38 -0.91 0.05 -9.64
C PRO A 38 -1.68 -0.52 -8.44
N TYR A 39 -1.19 -0.30 -7.22
CA TYR A 39 -1.88 -0.73 -5.99
C TYR A 39 -3.27 -0.10 -5.90
N PHE A 40 -3.35 1.24 -5.94
CA PHE A 40 -4.63 1.94 -5.80
C PHE A 40 -5.56 1.64 -6.97
N ALA A 41 -5.07 1.59 -8.20
CA ALA A 41 -5.90 1.27 -9.36
C ALA A 41 -6.60 -0.09 -9.20
N ARG A 42 -5.87 -1.11 -8.75
CA ARG A 42 -6.40 -2.47 -8.52
C ARG A 42 -7.34 -2.51 -7.32
N ALA A 43 -7.01 -1.83 -6.23
CA ALA A 43 -7.85 -1.75 -5.03
C ALA A 43 -9.18 -1.04 -5.32
N ILE A 44 -9.15 0.10 -6.01
CA ILE A 44 -10.34 0.88 -6.42
C ILE A 44 -11.22 0.06 -7.37
N SER A 45 -10.62 -0.66 -8.33
CA SER A 45 -11.36 -1.54 -9.23
C SER A 45 -12.11 -2.64 -8.47
N ALA A 46 -11.41 -3.35 -7.58
CA ALA A 46 -12.02 -4.41 -6.77
C ALA A 46 -13.08 -3.87 -5.80
N ALA A 47 -12.82 -2.74 -5.15
CA ALA A 47 -13.79 -2.04 -4.30
C ALA A 47 -15.04 -1.65 -5.09
N THR A 48 -14.89 -1.18 -6.33
CA THR A 48 -16.03 -0.83 -7.20
C THR A 48 -16.88 -2.05 -7.51
N VAL A 49 -16.26 -3.18 -7.86
CA VAL A 49 -16.98 -4.45 -8.11
C VAL A 49 -17.70 -4.93 -6.84
N ALA A 50 -17.04 -4.87 -5.69
CA ALA A 50 -17.63 -5.23 -4.40
C ALA A 50 -18.83 -4.35 -4.06
N ALA A 51 -18.72 -3.03 -4.26
CA ALA A 51 -19.80 -2.08 -4.02
C ALA A 51 -21.01 -2.42 -4.90
N HIS A 52 -20.81 -2.62 -6.21
CA HIS A 52 -21.88 -2.99 -7.13
C HIS A 52 -22.58 -4.29 -6.74
N ARG A 53 -21.84 -5.31 -6.30
CA ARG A 53 -22.41 -6.57 -5.80
C ARG A 53 -23.30 -6.37 -4.57
N ARG A 54 -23.00 -5.39 -3.73
CA ARG A 54 -23.81 -4.99 -2.56
C ARG A 54 -24.87 -3.94 -2.93
N GLY A 55 -24.96 -3.59 -4.22
CA GLY A 55 -25.88 -2.62 -4.79
C GLY A 55 -25.55 -1.16 -4.46
N TYR A 56 -24.31 -0.84 -4.11
CA TYR A 56 -23.83 0.53 -3.90
C TYR A 56 -23.04 1.01 -5.12
N ALA A 57 -23.12 2.29 -5.43
CA ALA A 57 -22.13 2.97 -6.25
C ALA A 57 -20.90 3.34 -5.39
N LEU A 58 -19.71 3.32 -5.99
CA LEU A 58 -18.48 3.84 -5.36
C LEU A 58 -18.11 5.17 -6.01
N MET A 59 -17.91 6.20 -5.20
CA MET A 59 -17.59 7.55 -5.65
C MET A 59 -16.18 7.93 -5.21
N ALA A 60 -15.36 8.28 -6.19
CA ALA A 60 -14.09 8.95 -5.99
C ALA A 60 -14.30 10.31 -5.28
N MET A 61 -13.72 10.46 -4.10
CA MET A 61 -13.77 11.68 -3.28
C MET A 61 -12.51 12.53 -3.47
N PRO A 62 -12.51 13.83 -3.14
CA PRO A 62 -11.28 14.62 -3.14
C PRO A 62 -10.16 13.98 -2.30
N ALA A 63 -8.90 14.26 -2.60
CA ALA A 63 -7.78 13.85 -1.73
C ALA A 63 -7.52 14.87 -0.61
N GLY A 64 -7.77 16.15 -0.90
CA GLY A 64 -7.44 17.27 -0.02
C GLY A 64 -8.58 17.78 0.86
N PRO A 65 -8.28 18.61 1.88
CA PRO A 65 -9.25 19.07 2.87
C PRO A 65 -10.16 20.20 2.36
N ALA A 66 -10.57 20.16 1.08
CA ALA A 66 -11.54 21.10 0.51
C ALA A 66 -12.88 20.98 1.26
N GLU A 67 -13.00 21.71 2.36
CA GLU A 67 -13.93 21.43 3.44
C GLU A 67 -15.39 21.45 2.97
N HIS A 68 -15.72 22.33 2.02
CA HIS A 68 -17.06 22.43 1.46
C HIS A 68 -17.48 21.17 0.69
N ILE A 69 -16.58 20.55 -0.08
CA ILE A 69 -16.89 19.36 -0.89
C ILE A 69 -17.17 18.17 0.01
N TRP A 70 -16.36 18.01 1.06
CA TRP A 70 -16.54 16.97 2.07
C TRP A 70 -17.81 17.12 2.89
N ARG A 71 -18.43 18.31 2.93
CA ARG A 71 -19.70 18.54 3.62
C ARG A 71 -20.90 18.27 2.71
N THR A 72 -20.77 18.46 1.40
CA THR A 72 -21.89 18.40 0.45
C THR A 72 -22.03 17.08 -0.28
N LEU A 73 -20.92 16.35 -0.50
CA LEU A 73 -20.98 15.09 -1.24
C LEU A 73 -21.79 14.01 -0.49
N PRO A 74 -22.77 13.38 -1.17
CA PRO A 74 -23.58 12.33 -0.58
C PRO A 74 -22.77 11.02 -0.49
N ALA A 75 -22.50 10.57 0.73
CA ALA A 75 -21.89 9.28 1.00
C ALA A 75 -22.55 8.67 2.25
N ALA A 76 -22.89 7.38 2.19
CA ALA A 76 -23.39 6.64 3.35
C ALA A 76 -22.26 6.23 4.31
N GLY A 77 -21.02 6.19 3.80
CA GLY A 77 -19.80 5.84 4.50
C GLY A 77 -18.61 6.02 3.55
N VAL A 78 -17.39 6.00 4.08
CA VAL A 78 -16.17 6.27 3.28
C VAL A 78 -15.08 5.24 3.57
N VAL A 79 -14.46 4.72 2.51
CA VAL A 79 -13.16 4.03 2.58
C VAL A 79 -12.06 5.08 2.46
N VAL A 80 -11.15 5.12 3.44
CA VAL A 80 -10.03 6.06 3.49
C VAL A 80 -8.73 5.29 3.35
N LEU A 81 -8.00 5.52 2.27
CA LEU A 81 -6.74 4.86 1.96
C LEU A 81 -5.57 5.74 2.39
N ASP A 82 -4.59 5.12 3.05
CA ASP A 82 -3.36 5.74 3.51
C ASP A 82 -3.58 7.05 4.29
N SER A 83 -4.50 7.01 5.26
CA SER A 83 -4.71 8.16 6.14
C SER A 83 -3.45 8.47 6.94
N PRO A 84 -2.90 9.70 6.88
CA PRO A 84 -1.82 10.10 7.77
C PRO A 84 -2.34 10.24 9.21
N PRO A 85 -1.45 10.27 10.22
CA PRO A 85 -1.83 10.62 11.58
C PRO A 85 -2.47 12.00 11.64
N SER A 86 -3.53 12.15 12.43
CA SER A 86 -4.27 13.41 12.59
C SER A 86 -4.88 13.99 11.29
N ASP A 87 -5.28 13.11 10.37
CA ASP A 87 -5.86 13.50 9.08
C ASP A 87 -7.08 14.45 9.24
N PRO A 88 -7.02 15.69 8.68
CA PRO A 88 -8.13 16.63 8.72
C PRO A 88 -9.38 16.13 7.98
N VAL A 89 -9.24 15.33 6.92
CA VAL A 89 -10.37 14.73 6.19
C VAL A 89 -11.11 13.74 7.09
N VAL A 90 -10.38 12.87 7.79
CA VAL A 90 -10.96 11.92 8.74
C VAL A 90 -11.72 12.64 9.86
N ARG A 91 -11.17 13.75 10.38
CA ARG A 91 -11.87 14.59 11.36
C ARG A 91 -13.19 15.15 10.81
N LEU A 92 -13.21 15.62 9.56
CA LEU A 92 -14.42 16.13 8.91
C LEU A 92 -15.47 15.03 8.72
N LEU A 93 -15.06 13.85 8.27
CA LEU A 93 -15.97 12.71 8.08
C LEU A 93 -16.55 12.21 9.41
N ARG A 94 -15.72 12.16 10.46
CA ARG A 94 -16.16 11.87 11.84
C ARG A 94 -17.17 12.90 12.34
N ALA A 95 -16.96 14.19 12.08
CA ALA A 95 -17.90 15.25 12.46
C ALA A 95 -19.26 15.12 11.73
N ARG A 96 -19.29 14.50 10.54
CA ARG A 96 -20.53 14.14 9.83
C ARG A 96 -21.19 12.86 10.35
N GLY A 97 -20.55 12.13 11.27
CA GLY A 97 -21.06 10.85 11.78
C GLY A 97 -21.04 9.72 10.76
N LEU A 98 -20.17 9.81 9.73
CA LEU A 98 -20.06 8.79 8.69
C LEU A 98 -19.23 7.60 9.21
N PRO A 99 -19.65 6.35 8.94
CA PRO A 99 -18.82 5.18 9.18
C PRO A 99 -17.60 5.19 8.26
N LEU A 100 -16.46 4.76 8.80
CA LEU A 100 -15.18 4.76 8.10
C LEU A 100 -14.56 3.37 8.07
N VAL A 101 -13.98 3.01 6.93
CA VAL A 101 -13.05 1.88 6.84
C VAL A 101 -11.73 2.40 6.32
N PHE A 102 -10.65 2.06 7.02
CA PHE A 102 -9.30 2.46 6.61
C PHE A 102 -8.64 1.33 5.83
N ASP A 103 -8.00 1.65 4.71
CA ASP A 103 -6.92 0.84 4.13
C ASP A 103 -5.61 1.33 4.73
N GLY A 104 -5.01 0.50 5.59
CA GLY A 104 -4.00 0.90 6.55
C GLY A 104 -4.56 1.20 7.95
N ARG A 105 -3.67 1.33 8.94
CA ARG A 105 -4.06 1.56 10.34
C ARG A 105 -4.10 3.04 10.72
N PRO A 106 -5.25 3.55 11.19
CA PRO A 106 -5.32 4.92 11.71
C PRO A 106 -4.60 5.02 13.06
N GLY A 107 -4.22 6.25 13.44
CA GLY A 107 -3.61 6.53 14.75
C GLY A 107 -4.58 6.34 15.93
N ASP A 108 -5.88 6.54 15.72
CA ASP A 108 -6.96 6.28 16.66
C ASP A 108 -8.14 5.62 15.94
N LEU A 109 -8.74 4.60 16.54
CA LEU A 109 -9.95 3.93 16.04
C LEU A 109 -11.15 4.29 16.94
N ARG A 110 -12.28 4.67 16.34
CA ARG A 110 -13.50 5.06 17.05
C ARG A 110 -14.65 4.10 16.77
N ALA A 111 -15.77 4.33 17.44
CA ALA A 111 -17.01 3.60 17.15
C ALA A 111 -17.43 3.79 15.68
N ARG A 112 -17.93 2.72 15.07
CA ARG A 112 -18.29 2.66 13.64
C ARG A 112 -17.11 2.89 12.69
N GLU A 113 -15.93 2.46 13.11
CA GLU A 113 -14.71 2.45 12.31
C GLU A 113 -14.03 1.09 12.39
N THR A 114 -13.43 0.65 11.28
CA THR A 114 -12.54 -0.52 11.25
C THR A 114 -11.43 -0.32 10.22
N TRP A 115 -10.50 -1.26 10.11
CA TRP A 115 -9.43 -1.18 9.12
C TRP A 115 -9.19 -2.53 8.43
N VAL A 116 -8.67 -2.42 7.22
CA VAL A 116 -8.10 -3.50 6.43
C VAL A 116 -6.64 -3.13 6.19
N ASP A 117 -5.70 -4.00 6.51
CA ASP A 117 -4.27 -3.69 6.38
C ASP A 117 -3.46 -4.97 6.17
N ASN A 118 -2.19 -4.85 5.82
CA ASN A 118 -1.28 -5.99 5.73
C ASN A 118 -0.52 -6.21 7.05
N ASP A 119 0.07 -7.40 7.18
CA ASP A 119 1.10 -7.66 8.19
C ASP A 119 2.47 -7.22 7.67
N HIS A 120 2.73 -5.91 7.76
CA HIS A 120 3.98 -5.29 7.31
C HIS A 120 5.21 -5.79 8.06
N GLU A 121 5.05 -6.22 9.33
CA GLU A 121 6.16 -6.78 10.11
C GLU A 121 6.56 -8.16 9.58
N ALA A 122 5.57 -9.05 9.38
CA ALA A 122 5.82 -10.38 8.81
C ALA A 122 6.35 -10.29 7.37
N MET A 123 5.75 -9.40 6.56
CA MET A 123 6.21 -9.10 5.20
C MET A 123 7.70 -8.74 5.20
N THR A 124 8.07 -7.72 5.98
CA THR A 124 9.45 -7.24 6.04
C THR A 124 10.40 -8.34 6.50
N ARG A 125 10.02 -9.10 7.52
CA ARG A 125 10.82 -10.24 7.99
C ARG A 125 11.04 -11.26 6.88
N HIS A 126 10.00 -11.68 6.16
CA HIS A 126 10.13 -12.70 5.11
C HIS A 126 11.02 -12.23 3.95
N VAL A 127 10.98 -10.95 3.57
CA VAL A 127 11.87 -10.39 2.54
C VAL A 127 13.32 -10.41 3.01
N LEU A 128 13.59 -10.01 4.25
CA LEU A 128 14.93 -10.00 4.82
C LEU A 128 15.51 -11.41 4.98
N GLU A 129 14.68 -12.36 5.42
CA GLU A 129 15.04 -13.79 5.52
C GLU A 129 15.35 -14.38 4.14
N HIS A 130 14.56 -14.02 3.11
CA HIS A 130 14.83 -14.42 1.73
C HIS A 130 16.18 -13.88 1.25
N LEU A 131 16.41 -12.56 1.35
CA LEU A 131 17.65 -11.94 0.90
C LEU A 131 18.87 -12.50 1.64
N ALA A 132 18.79 -12.65 2.96
CA ALA A 132 19.87 -13.26 3.74
C ALA A 132 20.10 -14.73 3.37
N GLY A 133 19.03 -15.49 3.12
CA GLY A 133 19.11 -16.87 2.63
C GLY A 133 19.76 -17.00 1.24
N GLN A 134 19.72 -15.93 0.44
CA GLN A 134 20.42 -15.82 -0.84
C GLN A 134 21.85 -15.25 -0.70
N GLY A 135 22.31 -15.03 0.54
CA GLY A 135 23.65 -14.61 0.88
C GLY A 135 23.85 -13.10 1.00
N ALA A 136 22.79 -12.29 1.10
CA ALA A 136 22.95 -10.87 1.44
C ALA A 136 23.45 -10.71 2.87
N GLU A 137 24.46 -9.86 3.05
CA GLU A 137 25.02 -9.53 4.37
C GLU A 137 24.72 -8.09 4.80
N ARG A 138 24.48 -7.19 3.84
CA ARG A 138 24.28 -5.76 4.05
C ARG A 138 23.04 -5.32 3.29
N ILE A 139 21.89 -5.48 3.93
CA ILE A 139 20.60 -5.15 3.32
C ILE A 139 20.21 -3.72 3.67
N ALA A 140 19.98 -2.86 2.67
CA ALA A 140 19.38 -1.55 2.86
C ALA A 140 17.85 -1.60 2.69
N LEU A 141 17.14 -0.80 3.50
CA LEU A 141 15.70 -0.58 3.38
C LEU A 141 15.45 0.83 2.82
N ILE A 142 14.80 0.94 1.66
CA ILE A 142 14.27 2.21 1.17
C ILE A 142 12.83 2.35 1.70
N ALA A 143 12.64 3.29 2.61
CA ALA A 143 11.37 3.57 3.27
C ALA A 143 11.11 5.08 3.27
N GLY A 144 9.86 5.51 3.12
CA GLY A 144 9.54 6.92 3.02
C GLY A 144 9.69 7.63 4.36
N PRO A 145 9.89 8.96 4.34
CA PRO A 145 9.88 9.79 5.56
C PRO A 145 8.49 9.87 6.21
N THR A 146 7.53 9.14 5.65
CA THR A 146 6.11 9.33 5.86
C THR A 146 5.66 8.67 7.17
N GLN A 147 4.64 9.25 7.82
CA GLN A 147 4.18 8.80 9.14
C GLN A 147 3.19 7.62 9.07
N GLU A 148 3.02 7.06 7.88
CA GLU A 148 2.12 5.95 7.60
C GLU A 148 2.54 4.72 8.40
N TYR A 149 1.52 3.93 8.75
CA TYR A 149 1.74 2.75 9.58
C TYR A 149 2.67 1.74 8.90
N TYR A 150 2.50 1.47 7.59
CA TYR A 150 3.29 0.46 6.88
C TYR A 150 4.79 0.79 6.86
N SER A 151 5.16 2.05 6.60
CA SER A 151 6.56 2.49 6.57
C SER A 151 7.20 2.35 7.96
N ARG A 152 6.50 2.81 9.01
CA ARG A 152 6.97 2.69 10.39
C ARG A 152 7.07 1.24 10.87
N ALA A 153 6.07 0.41 10.55
CA ALA A 153 6.05 -1.00 10.92
C ALA A 153 7.21 -1.76 10.24
N SER A 154 7.40 -1.53 8.93
CA SER A 154 8.49 -2.14 8.17
C SER A 154 9.86 -1.69 8.67
N ALA A 155 10.07 -0.39 8.91
CA ALA A 155 11.33 0.11 9.46
C ALA A 155 11.60 -0.43 10.89
N THR A 156 10.56 -0.65 11.69
CA THR A 156 10.68 -1.27 13.03
C THR A 156 11.06 -2.74 12.92
N ALA A 157 10.40 -3.50 12.05
CA ALA A 157 10.71 -4.90 11.79
C ALA A 157 12.13 -5.09 11.25
N TYR A 158 12.56 -4.23 10.32
CA TYR A 158 13.92 -4.18 9.79
C TYR A 158 14.96 -3.97 10.90
N ARG A 159 14.79 -2.94 11.74
CA ARG A 159 15.72 -2.67 12.85
C ARG A 159 15.76 -3.83 13.86
N ARG A 160 14.63 -4.46 14.15
CA ARG A 160 14.56 -5.66 15.00
C ARG A 160 15.31 -6.84 14.39
N TRP A 161 15.18 -7.04 13.07
CA TRP A 161 15.91 -8.06 12.35
C TRP A 161 17.43 -7.79 12.40
N CYS A 162 17.87 -6.57 12.08
CA CYS A 162 19.27 -6.15 12.19
C CYS A 162 19.85 -6.39 13.59
N SER A 163 19.12 -6.02 14.63
CA SER A 163 19.53 -6.25 16.02
C SER A 163 19.71 -7.74 16.36
N ARG A 164 18.94 -8.63 15.71
CA ARG A 164 19.02 -10.09 15.92
C ARG A 164 20.13 -10.75 15.12
N THR A 165 20.46 -10.23 13.94
CA THR A 165 21.44 -10.82 13.02
C THR A 165 22.82 -10.18 13.11
N GLY A 166 22.95 -9.06 13.85
CA GLY A 166 24.20 -8.31 13.95
C GLY A 166 24.50 -7.42 12.73
N VAL A 167 23.59 -7.37 11.76
CA VAL A 167 23.70 -6.50 10.58
C VAL A 167 23.49 -5.05 10.99
N ARG A 168 24.37 -4.14 10.56
CA ARG A 168 24.21 -2.71 10.82
C ARG A 168 23.00 -2.16 10.05
N PRO A 169 22.05 -1.47 10.71
CA PRO A 169 20.91 -0.89 10.02
C PRO A 169 21.32 0.18 8.99
N CYS A 170 20.71 0.12 7.82
CA CYS A 170 20.79 1.09 6.72
C CYS A 170 19.38 1.37 6.21
N VAL A 171 18.78 2.48 6.66
CA VAL A 171 17.46 2.94 6.20
C VAL A 171 17.66 4.21 5.38
N VAL A 172 17.17 4.19 4.16
CA VAL A 172 17.31 5.27 3.18
C VAL A 172 15.93 5.89 2.97
N PRO A 173 15.79 7.22 3.05
CA PRO A 173 14.52 7.87 2.76
C PRO A 173 14.15 7.65 1.29
N PHE A 174 12.90 7.28 1.04
CA PHE A 174 12.35 7.30 -0.30
C PHE A 174 12.17 8.75 -0.77
N ASP A 175 12.69 9.05 -1.96
CA ASP A 175 12.50 10.31 -2.67
C ASP A 175 11.58 10.06 -3.88
N ALA A 176 10.39 10.65 -3.83
CA ALA A 176 9.39 10.49 -4.88
C ALA A 176 9.72 11.31 -6.13
N ASP A 177 10.59 12.32 -6.02
CA ASP A 177 10.97 13.20 -7.13
C ASP A 177 12.23 12.68 -7.87
N ASP A 178 12.90 11.65 -7.33
CA ASP A 178 14.07 11.01 -7.96
C ASP A 178 13.69 9.81 -8.82
N ASP A 179 13.10 10.07 -9.98
CA ASP A 179 12.68 9.03 -10.94
C ASP A 179 13.83 8.09 -11.35
N THR A 180 15.06 8.60 -11.36
CA THR A 180 16.23 7.87 -11.84
C THR A 180 17.02 7.14 -10.76
N GLY A 181 16.66 7.32 -9.49
CA GLY A 181 17.41 6.79 -8.34
C GLY A 181 18.83 7.35 -8.20
N ARG A 182 19.12 8.55 -8.72
CA ARG A 182 20.46 9.17 -8.63
C ARG A 182 20.91 9.40 -7.18
N GLY A 183 19.96 9.60 -6.27
CA GLY A 183 20.22 9.68 -4.84
C GLY A 183 20.79 8.40 -4.23
N LEU A 184 20.69 7.26 -4.94
CA LEU A 184 21.22 5.97 -4.48
C LEU A 184 22.70 5.76 -4.85
N ASP A 185 23.24 6.51 -5.82
CA ASP A 185 24.58 6.25 -6.37
C ASP A 185 25.67 6.31 -5.27
N ALA A 186 25.61 7.32 -4.38
CA ALA A 186 26.54 7.46 -3.26
C ALA A 186 26.40 6.36 -2.20
N LEU A 187 25.19 5.83 -2.01
CA LEU A 187 24.93 4.70 -1.10
C LEU A 187 25.56 3.43 -1.66
N LEU A 188 25.36 3.16 -2.94
CA LEU A 188 25.82 1.94 -3.61
C LEU A 188 27.34 1.91 -3.78
N THR A 189 27.98 3.07 -3.97
CA THR A 189 29.44 3.17 -4.18
C THR A 189 30.23 3.44 -2.90
N GLY A 190 29.55 3.75 -1.79
CA GLY A 190 30.20 4.01 -0.50
C GLY A 190 30.91 2.79 0.08
N GLU A 191 31.91 3.05 0.92
CA GLU A 191 32.61 1.98 1.64
C GLU A 191 31.61 1.20 2.52
N GLY A 192 31.53 -0.11 2.31
CA GLY A 192 30.54 -0.95 2.99
C GLY A 192 29.10 -0.78 2.50
N GLY A 193 28.90 -0.33 1.25
CA GLY A 193 27.60 -0.23 0.59
C GLY A 193 26.79 -1.55 0.63
N PRO A 194 25.46 -1.46 0.48
CA PRO A 194 24.58 -2.62 0.58
C PRO A 194 24.82 -3.61 -0.57
N ASP A 195 24.65 -4.89 -0.28
CA ASP A 195 24.64 -5.96 -1.29
C ASP A 195 23.22 -6.48 -1.57
N ALA A 196 22.21 -5.90 -0.91
CA ALA A 196 20.81 -6.02 -1.26
C ALA A 196 20.01 -4.77 -0.88
N VAL A 197 18.95 -4.48 -1.63
CA VAL A 197 17.99 -3.41 -1.34
C VAL A 197 16.58 -4.00 -1.29
N PHE A 198 15.84 -3.66 -0.24
CA PHE A 198 14.39 -3.79 -0.19
C PHE A 198 13.74 -2.39 -0.23
N GLY A 199 13.02 -2.09 -1.31
CA GLY A 199 12.24 -0.85 -1.42
C GLY A 199 10.76 -1.07 -1.10
N LEU A 200 10.18 -0.24 -0.23
CA LEU A 200 8.75 -0.38 0.11
C LEU A 200 7.81 0.18 -0.95
N TYR A 201 8.30 1.03 -1.85
CA TYR A 201 7.48 1.79 -2.80
C TYR A 201 7.64 1.25 -4.22
N ASP A 202 6.56 1.36 -4.99
CA ASP A 202 6.46 0.84 -6.34
C ASP A 202 7.65 1.24 -7.24
N PRO A 203 8.08 2.50 -7.36
CA PRO A 203 9.17 2.87 -8.28
C PRO A 203 10.57 2.42 -7.82
N CYS A 204 10.74 2.00 -6.56
CA CYS A 204 12.06 1.66 -6.01
C CYS A 204 12.79 0.58 -6.81
N GLY A 205 12.07 -0.42 -7.33
CA GLY A 205 12.70 -1.49 -8.11
C GLY A 205 13.42 -0.94 -9.34
N ARG A 206 12.78 -0.05 -10.12
CA ARG A 206 13.37 0.58 -11.30
C ARG A 206 14.50 1.53 -10.93
N GLN A 207 14.27 2.40 -9.94
CA GLN A 207 15.27 3.35 -9.45
C GLN A 207 16.57 2.64 -9.02
N VAL A 208 16.46 1.51 -8.31
CA VAL A 208 17.62 0.72 -7.88
C VAL A 208 18.32 0.04 -9.06
N LEU A 209 17.58 -0.50 -10.04
CA LEU A 209 18.19 -1.08 -11.25
C LEU A 209 18.95 -0.01 -12.05
N GLU A 210 18.40 1.19 -12.20
CA GLU A 210 19.07 2.29 -12.89
C GLU A 210 20.32 2.76 -12.16
N ALA A 211 20.26 2.87 -10.83
CA ALA A 211 21.43 3.19 -10.00
C ALA A 211 22.51 2.12 -10.08
N ALA A 212 22.14 0.84 -9.98
CA ALA A 212 23.08 -0.27 -10.14
C ALA A 212 23.79 -0.23 -11.49
N ALA A 213 23.05 0.00 -12.59
CA ALA A 213 23.62 0.13 -13.91
C ALA A 213 24.61 1.30 -14.03
N ARG A 214 24.28 2.47 -13.46
CA ARG A 214 25.19 3.63 -13.42
C ARG A 214 26.45 3.36 -12.60
N CYS A 215 26.32 2.64 -11.49
CA CYS A 215 27.42 2.26 -10.62
C CYS A 215 28.22 1.05 -11.13
N GLY A 216 27.82 0.44 -12.24
CA GLY A 216 28.49 -0.75 -12.81
C GLY A 216 28.29 -2.02 -11.98
N LEU A 217 27.23 -2.10 -11.17
CA LEU A 217 26.88 -3.26 -10.35
C LEU A 217 25.97 -4.23 -11.11
N SER A 218 26.30 -5.51 -11.07
CA SER A 218 25.47 -6.58 -11.64
C SER A 218 24.36 -6.97 -10.64
N VAL A 219 23.16 -7.20 -11.15
CA VAL A 219 22.00 -7.67 -10.38
C VAL A 219 21.65 -9.08 -10.88
N PRO A 220 21.59 -10.11 -10.01
CA PRO A 220 21.68 -10.09 -8.54
C PRO A 220 23.09 -10.26 -7.94
N GLU A 221 24.13 -10.40 -8.76
CA GLU A 221 25.45 -10.84 -8.30
C GLU A 221 26.10 -9.90 -7.29
N ASP A 222 26.18 -8.60 -7.62
CA ASP A 222 26.74 -7.58 -6.74
C ASP A 222 25.66 -6.96 -5.84
N LEU A 223 24.44 -6.78 -6.38
CA LEU A 223 23.33 -6.17 -5.67
C LEU A 223 22.01 -6.93 -5.92
N MET A 224 21.40 -7.44 -4.86
CA MET A 224 20.03 -7.99 -4.95
C MET A 224 18.96 -6.91 -4.76
N VAL A 225 17.81 -7.08 -5.43
CA VAL A 225 16.72 -6.10 -5.42
C VAL A 225 15.38 -6.78 -5.18
N VAL A 226 14.63 -6.29 -4.19
CA VAL A 226 13.21 -6.58 -3.96
C VAL A 226 12.45 -5.26 -3.81
N CYS A 227 11.25 -5.14 -4.39
CA CYS A 227 10.39 -3.98 -4.15
C CYS A 227 8.93 -4.35 -3.81
N GLY A 228 8.26 -3.54 -3.00
CA GLY A 228 6.80 -3.59 -2.84
C GLY A 228 6.15 -3.00 -4.09
N SER A 229 5.43 -3.81 -4.86
CA SER A 229 4.85 -3.38 -6.13
C SER A 229 3.76 -4.31 -6.62
N GLU A 230 2.78 -3.72 -7.29
CA GLU A 230 1.70 -4.41 -7.99
C GLU A 230 1.82 -4.28 -9.52
N ASP A 231 2.93 -3.70 -10.02
CA ASP A 231 3.20 -3.48 -11.44
C ASP A 231 3.70 -4.78 -12.12
N PRO A 232 2.92 -5.39 -13.03
CA PRO A 232 3.36 -6.58 -13.76
C PRO A 232 4.54 -6.31 -14.71
N ALA A 233 4.88 -5.06 -15.00
CA ALA A 233 6.05 -4.72 -15.81
C ALA A 233 7.37 -5.12 -15.14
N TYR A 234 7.42 -5.27 -13.81
CA TYR A 234 8.60 -5.79 -13.11
C TYR A 234 8.98 -7.23 -13.51
N GLY A 235 8.03 -8.02 -14.01
CA GLY A 235 8.32 -9.33 -14.59
C GLY A 235 9.10 -9.27 -15.92
N ARG A 236 9.18 -8.09 -16.54
CA ARG A 236 9.77 -7.85 -17.87
C ARG A 236 11.01 -6.94 -17.83
N THR A 237 11.42 -6.47 -16.65
CA THR A 237 12.69 -5.76 -16.49
C THR A 237 13.87 -6.69 -16.75
N VAL A 238 15.06 -6.14 -16.93
CA VAL A 238 16.30 -6.91 -17.11
C VAL A 238 17.27 -6.53 -16.00
N PRO A 239 17.48 -7.39 -14.98
CA PRO A 239 16.76 -8.64 -14.72
C PRO A 239 15.31 -8.41 -14.23
N PRO A 240 14.41 -9.43 -14.31
CA PRO A 240 13.08 -9.35 -13.72
C PRO A 240 13.15 -9.12 -12.20
N VAL A 241 12.46 -8.08 -11.72
CA VAL A 241 12.50 -7.67 -10.31
C VAL A 241 11.57 -8.54 -9.47
N SER A 242 12.08 -8.99 -8.33
CA SER A 242 11.31 -9.69 -7.31
C SER A 242 10.43 -8.69 -6.58
N THR A 243 9.13 -8.97 -6.48
CA THR A 243 8.16 -8.02 -5.94
C THR A 243 7.45 -8.59 -4.71
N VAL A 244 6.94 -7.71 -3.86
CA VAL A 244 5.99 -8.09 -2.81
C VAL A 244 4.63 -7.52 -3.16
N SER A 245 3.64 -8.41 -3.30
CA SER A 245 2.24 -8.04 -3.45
C SER A 245 1.58 -7.84 -2.08
N LEU A 246 0.82 -6.75 -1.97
CA LEU A 246 0.00 -6.37 -0.82
C LEU A 246 -1.46 -6.83 -0.97
N GLY A 247 -1.82 -7.45 -2.10
CA GLY A 247 -3.16 -8.00 -2.33
C GLY A 247 -4.26 -6.94 -2.46
N PRO A 248 -4.11 -5.91 -3.32
CA PRO A 248 -5.04 -4.78 -3.44
C PRO A 248 -6.47 -5.22 -3.75
N GLU A 249 -6.69 -6.29 -4.52
CA GLU A 249 -8.04 -6.77 -4.79
C GLU A 249 -8.76 -7.29 -3.54
N GLN A 250 -8.02 -8.00 -2.69
CA GLN A 250 -8.54 -8.53 -1.43
C GLN A 250 -8.79 -7.38 -0.46
N ALA A 251 -7.85 -6.42 -0.39
CA ALA A 251 -7.99 -5.22 0.43
C ALA A 251 -9.22 -4.39 0.03
N GLY A 252 -9.36 -4.05 -1.26
CA GLY A 252 -10.48 -3.27 -1.76
C GLY A 252 -11.84 -3.96 -1.56
N THR A 253 -11.90 -5.28 -1.76
CA THR A 253 -13.13 -6.05 -1.50
C THR A 253 -13.49 -6.05 -0.02
N ALA A 254 -12.52 -6.38 0.85
CA ALA A 254 -12.73 -6.43 2.30
C ALA A 254 -13.12 -5.07 2.86
N ALA A 255 -12.52 -3.98 2.35
CA ALA A 255 -12.80 -2.64 2.83
C ALA A 255 -14.26 -2.23 2.55
N VAL A 256 -14.77 -2.56 1.36
CA VAL A 256 -16.16 -2.30 1.00
C VAL A 256 -17.13 -3.19 1.75
N ASP A 257 -16.83 -4.48 1.90
CA ASP A 257 -17.70 -5.41 2.65
C ASP A 257 -17.83 -4.99 4.13
N ALA A 258 -16.72 -4.55 4.74
CA ALA A 258 -16.72 -3.98 6.08
C ALA A 258 -17.53 -2.67 6.14
N LEU A 259 -17.39 -1.79 5.16
CA LEU A 259 -18.09 -0.51 5.13
C LEU A 259 -19.60 -0.70 4.96
N VAL A 260 -20.02 -1.60 4.07
CA VAL A 260 -21.44 -1.96 3.89
C VAL A 260 -22.00 -2.51 5.20
N SER A 261 -21.25 -3.34 5.93
CA SER A 261 -21.68 -3.85 7.24
C SER A 261 -21.92 -2.72 8.25
N LEU A 262 -21.01 -1.74 8.32
CA LEU A 262 -21.16 -0.55 9.18
C LEU A 262 -22.35 0.37 8.81
N VAL A 263 -22.73 0.36 7.53
CA VAL A 263 -23.85 1.16 7.00
C VAL A 263 -25.19 0.45 7.23
N GLU A 264 -25.26 -0.86 6.94
CA GLU A 264 -26.50 -1.64 6.99
C GLU A 264 -26.82 -2.15 8.42
N ASP A 265 -25.81 -2.36 9.26
CA ASP A 265 -25.95 -2.81 10.66
C ASP A 265 -25.14 -1.90 11.62
N PRO A 266 -25.59 -0.66 11.89
CA PRO A 266 -24.84 0.31 12.69
C PRO A 266 -24.41 -0.14 14.11
N PRO A 267 -25.17 -0.99 14.83
CA PRO A 267 -24.73 -1.58 16.10
C PRO A 267 -23.52 -2.51 15.98
N HIS A 268 -23.26 -3.08 14.80
CA HIS A 268 -22.18 -4.02 14.56
C HIS A 268 -20.96 -3.35 13.91
N THR A 269 -19.83 -3.38 14.61
CA THR A 269 -18.53 -3.00 14.04
C THR A 269 -17.77 -4.28 13.68
N PRO A 270 -17.52 -4.56 12.38
CA PRO A 270 -16.77 -5.74 11.99
C PRO A 270 -15.33 -5.64 12.51
N PRO A 271 -14.72 -6.77 12.90
CA PRO A 271 -13.34 -6.78 13.37
C PRO A 271 -12.40 -6.33 12.25
N PRO A 272 -11.23 -5.78 12.59
CA PRO A 272 -10.23 -5.47 11.58
C PRO A 272 -9.76 -6.70 10.79
N VAL A 273 -9.37 -6.48 9.54
CA VAL A 273 -8.97 -7.55 8.62
C VAL A 273 -7.50 -7.40 8.26
N VAL A 274 -6.75 -8.50 8.35
CA VAL A 274 -5.36 -8.56 7.89
C VAL A 274 -5.30 -9.28 6.54
N ILE A 275 -4.76 -8.61 5.52
CA ILE A 275 -4.55 -9.16 4.18
C ILE A 275 -3.14 -9.73 4.08
N GLY A 276 -3.06 -10.98 3.61
CA GLY A 276 -1.78 -11.67 3.41
C GLY A 276 -0.94 -11.00 2.32
N THR A 277 0.37 -10.93 2.52
CA THR A 277 1.33 -10.48 1.52
C THR A 277 1.97 -11.67 0.82
N ARG A 278 2.46 -11.46 -0.41
CA ARG A 278 3.15 -12.52 -1.17
C ARG A 278 4.44 -11.99 -1.78
N LEU A 279 5.57 -12.60 -1.43
CA LEU A 279 6.85 -12.39 -2.10
C LEU A 279 6.88 -13.22 -3.41
N GLU A 280 6.96 -12.52 -4.53
CA GLU A 280 7.14 -13.07 -5.86
C GLU A 280 8.61 -13.02 -6.23
N VAL A 281 9.30 -14.13 -5.97
CA VAL A 281 10.73 -14.26 -6.22
C VAL A 281 11.01 -14.33 -7.73
N ARG A 282 11.95 -13.49 -8.19
CA ARG A 282 12.45 -13.43 -9.57
C ARG A 282 13.98 -13.31 -9.57
N ALA A 283 14.56 -13.14 -10.76
CA ALA A 283 16.01 -13.14 -10.96
C ALA A 283 16.76 -12.07 -10.15
N SER A 284 16.16 -10.90 -9.88
CA SER A 284 16.84 -9.81 -9.18
C SER A 284 17.21 -10.10 -7.72
N SER A 285 16.66 -11.15 -7.11
CA SER A 285 16.94 -11.49 -5.70
C SER A 285 17.40 -12.93 -5.52
N MET A 286 17.84 -13.58 -6.60
CA MET A 286 18.26 -14.97 -6.61
C MET A 286 19.69 -15.07 -7.11
N ARG A 287 20.67 -14.98 -6.20
CA ARG A 287 22.07 -15.24 -6.57
C ARG A 287 22.15 -16.67 -7.07
N ARG A 288 22.64 -16.86 -8.30
CA ARG A 288 22.96 -18.21 -8.80
C ARG A 288 23.97 -18.80 -7.84
N GLY A 289 23.59 -19.85 -7.11
CA GLY A 289 24.42 -20.41 -6.06
C GLY A 289 25.85 -20.62 -6.53
N ARG A 290 26.81 -20.26 -5.66
CA ARG A 290 28.01 -21.10 -5.47
C ARG A 290 27.49 -22.53 -5.53
N ARG A 291 27.82 -23.24 -6.61
CA ARG A 291 27.46 -24.65 -6.77
C ARG A 291 27.75 -25.35 -5.45
N ASP A 292 26.81 -26.18 -5.00
CA ASP A 292 27.12 -27.29 -4.11
C ASP A 292 28.38 -27.97 -4.67
N GLY A 293 29.47 -27.80 -3.94
CA GLY A 293 30.81 -27.99 -4.45
C GLY A 293 31.75 -28.30 -3.30
N ALA A 294 31.43 -29.37 -2.58
CA ALA A 294 32.35 -30.36 -1.98
C ALA A 294 31.52 -31.47 -1.31
#